data_AF-A0A078MNQ4-F1
#
_entry.id   AF-A0A078MNQ4-F1
#
_cell.length_a   1.000
_cell.length_b   1.000
_cell.length_c   1.000
_cell.angle_alpha   90.00
_cell.angle_beta   90.00
_cell.angle_gamma   90.00
#
_symmetry.space_group_name_H-M   'P 1'
#
loop_
_entity.id
_entity.type
_entity.pdbx_description
1 polymer ?
#
loop_
_entity_poly.entity_id
_entity_poly.type
_entity_poly.pdbx_seq_one_letter_code
_entity_poly.pdbx_strand_id
1 'polypeptide(L)'
;MSLNLPTLGVRSDLLRLGLTAERTLEVPPGDPGSPAGWYLHSPTPGETGPAVLLGHVNAVGGGPGVFADLRRLQAGDAVEVLREDGSTAVFTVQRAEQYAKDEFPTAAVYGNTDGPELRLITCDGFDRNSGEFRDNYVVYATLATSSAG
;
A
#
# COMPACT_ATOMS: atom_id res chain seq x y z
N MET A 1 -8.67 -10.56 -5.10
CA MET A 1 -7.50 -10.51 -4.19
C MET A 1 -7.91 -9.78 -2.92
N SER A 2 -7.26 -10.04 -1.80
CA SER A 2 -7.48 -9.30 -0.55
C SER A 2 -6.19 -9.09 0.23
N LEU A 3 -6.19 -8.07 1.07
CA LEU A 3 -5.13 -7.67 1.98
C LEU A 3 -5.56 -7.91 3.43
N ASN A 4 -4.68 -8.48 4.23
CA ASN A 4 -4.82 -8.61 5.67
C ASN A 4 -3.58 -8.03 6.37
N LEU A 5 -3.81 -7.13 7.34
CA LEU A 5 -2.78 -6.55 8.21
C LEU A 5 -3.14 -6.93 9.66
N PRO A 6 -2.70 -8.11 10.15
CA PRO A 6 -3.10 -8.62 11.46
C PRO A 6 -2.84 -7.66 12.61
N THR A 7 -1.66 -7.02 12.64
CA THR A 7 -1.26 -6.06 13.69
C THR A 7 -2.21 -4.85 13.76
N LEU A 8 -2.83 -4.47 12.65
CA LEU A 8 -3.77 -3.34 12.59
C LEU A 8 -5.24 -3.79 12.68
N GLY A 9 -5.52 -5.10 12.62
CA GLY A 9 -6.88 -5.61 12.51
C GLY A 9 -7.58 -5.24 11.19
N VAL A 10 -6.83 -4.90 10.14
CA VAL A 10 -7.38 -4.49 8.84
C VAL A 10 -7.53 -5.70 7.93
N ARG A 11 -8.71 -5.84 7.35
CA ARG A 11 -8.98 -6.71 6.20
C ARG A 11 -9.64 -5.88 5.11
N SER A 12 -9.16 -6.01 3.89
CA SER A 12 -9.65 -5.22 2.77
C SER A 12 -9.59 -6.01 1.49
N ASP A 13 -10.61 -5.89 0.64
CA ASP A 13 -10.48 -6.29 -0.76
C ASP A 13 -9.44 -5.41 -1.45
N LEU A 14 -8.86 -5.91 -2.55
CA LEU A 14 -7.96 -5.12 -3.37
C LEU A 14 -8.62 -4.77 -4.70
N LEU A 15 -8.90 -3.48 -4.89
CA LEU A 15 -9.26 -2.94 -6.19
C LEU A 15 -8.09 -3.03 -7.15
N ARG A 16 -8.42 -3.13 -8.43
CA ARG A 16 -7.47 -3.01 -9.52
C ARG A 16 -7.36 -1.53 -9.90
N LEU A 17 -6.20 -0.92 -9.65
CA LEU A 17 -5.87 0.47 -9.99
C LEU A 17 -4.91 0.52 -11.18
N GLY A 18 -5.29 1.16 -12.26
CA GLY A 18 -4.47 1.38 -13.45
C GLY A 18 -3.80 2.76 -13.45
N LEU A 19 -3.72 3.34 -14.65
CA LEU A 19 -3.30 4.72 -14.85
C LEU A 19 -4.47 5.53 -15.41
N THR A 20 -4.59 6.78 -14.98
CA THR A 20 -5.50 7.76 -15.58
C THR A 20 -5.06 8.10 -17.01
N ALA A 21 -5.90 8.82 -17.76
CA ALA A 21 -5.58 9.30 -19.11
C ALA A 21 -4.30 10.17 -19.14
N GLU A 22 -4.02 10.87 -18.05
CA GLU A 22 -2.85 11.72 -17.83
C GLU A 22 -1.61 10.93 -17.40
N ARG A 23 -1.69 9.59 -17.37
CA ARG A 23 -0.64 8.66 -16.95
C ARG A 23 -0.24 8.81 -15.48
N THR A 24 -1.17 9.28 -14.65
CA THR A 24 -1.01 9.25 -13.19
C THR A 24 -1.61 7.98 -12.62
N LEU A 25 -1.11 7.54 -11.47
CA LEU A 25 -1.63 6.36 -10.77
C LEU A 25 -3.07 6.61 -10.32
N GLU A 26 -3.98 5.72 -10.68
CA GLU A 26 -5.33 5.74 -10.11
C GLU A 26 -5.26 5.52 -8.60
N VAL A 27 -6.16 6.18 -7.86
CA VAL A 27 -6.29 6.01 -6.41
C VAL A 27 -7.65 5.38 -6.08
N PRO A 28 -7.78 4.65 -4.96
CA PRO A 28 -9.08 4.13 -4.54
C PRO A 28 -10.13 5.25 -4.40
N PRO A 29 -11.43 4.93 -4.51
CA PRO A 29 -12.50 5.89 -4.17
C PRO A 29 -12.30 6.47 -2.77
N GLY A 30 -12.74 7.70 -2.54
CA GLY A 30 -12.54 8.38 -1.25
C GLY A 30 -13.62 8.09 -0.21
N ASP A 31 -14.72 7.43 -0.58
CA ASP A 31 -15.88 7.27 0.28
C ASP A 31 -15.59 6.42 1.54
N PRO A 32 -16.34 6.61 2.64
CA PRO A 32 -16.22 5.79 3.84
C PRO A 32 -16.30 4.29 3.53
N GLY A 33 -15.33 3.53 4.04
CA GLY A 33 -15.24 2.09 3.80
C GLY A 33 -14.61 1.70 2.46
N SER A 34 -14.07 2.65 1.70
CA SER A 34 -13.37 2.35 0.45
C SER A 34 -12.19 1.39 0.70
N PRO A 35 -12.06 0.32 -0.11
CA PRO A 35 -11.00 -0.67 0.01
C PRO A 35 -9.62 -0.12 -0.39
N ALA A 36 -8.58 -0.89 -0.08
CA ALA A 36 -7.26 -0.67 -0.66
C ALA A 36 -7.27 -1.06 -2.15
N GLY A 37 -6.26 -0.62 -2.89
CA GLY A 37 -6.10 -0.96 -4.31
C GLY A 37 -4.69 -1.38 -4.64
N TRP A 38 -4.56 -2.36 -5.53
CA TRP A 38 -3.31 -2.83 -6.11
C TRP A 38 -3.08 -2.17 -7.47
N TYR A 39 -1.87 -1.66 -7.68
CA TYR A 39 -1.46 -1.11 -8.96
C TYR A 39 -1.17 -2.24 -9.97
N LEU A 40 -2.01 -2.41 -10.99
CA LEU A 40 -1.92 -3.55 -11.94
C LEU A 40 -0.63 -3.61 -12.74
N HIS A 41 0.08 -2.49 -12.90
CA HIS A 41 1.35 -2.46 -13.62
C HIS A 41 2.55 -2.69 -12.70
N SER A 42 2.33 -2.90 -11.40
CA SER A 42 3.32 -3.47 -10.50
C SER A 42 3.26 -5.01 -10.54
N PRO A 43 4.35 -5.72 -10.18
CA PRO A 43 4.34 -7.17 -10.02
C PRO A 43 3.17 -7.67 -9.18
N THR A 44 2.71 -8.90 -9.47
CA THR A 44 1.74 -9.57 -8.61
C THR A 44 2.38 -9.76 -7.23
N PRO A 45 1.69 -9.49 -6.11
CA PRO A 45 2.25 -9.63 -4.77
C PRO A 45 2.98 -10.96 -4.55
N GLY A 46 4.31 -10.92 -4.48
CA GLY A 46 5.20 -12.05 -4.21
C GLY A 46 5.84 -12.67 -5.46
N GLU A 47 5.63 -12.06 -6.63
CA GLU A 47 6.55 -12.15 -7.77
C GLU A 47 7.72 -11.18 -7.59
N THR A 48 8.82 -11.37 -8.34
CA THR A 48 10.00 -10.50 -8.30
C THR A 48 9.65 -9.05 -8.62
N GLY A 49 10.17 -8.13 -7.79
CA GLY A 49 9.88 -6.69 -7.87
C GLY A 49 8.89 -6.23 -6.79
N PRO A 50 8.64 -4.91 -6.69
CA PRO A 50 7.74 -4.37 -5.67
C PRO A 50 6.28 -4.37 -6.16
N ALA A 51 5.44 -5.19 -5.57
CA ALA A 51 3.99 -4.99 -5.68
C ALA A 51 3.57 -3.73 -4.90
N VAL A 52 2.68 -2.91 -5.46
CA VAL A 52 2.29 -1.63 -4.85
C VAL A 52 0.81 -1.62 -4.50
N LEU A 53 0.52 -1.39 -3.22
CA LEU A 53 -0.84 -1.22 -2.68
C LEU A 53 -1.03 0.20 -2.16
N LEU A 54 -2.17 0.81 -2.50
CA LEU A 54 -2.56 2.16 -2.12
C LEU A 54 -3.82 2.11 -1.25
N GLY A 55 -3.91 3.01 -0.28
CA GLY A 55 -5.08 3.15 0.56
C GLY A 55 -5.14 4.52 1.22
N HIS A 56 -6.35 5.01 1.48
CA HIS A 56 -6.54 6.30 2.11
C HIS A 56 -6.23 6.26 3.61
N VAL A 57 -5.68 7.36 4.13
CA VAL A 57 -5.51 7.60 5.57
C VAL A 57 -6.84 8.03 6.21
N ASN A 58 -7.68 8.76 5.47
CA ASN A 58 -8.99 9.22 5.89
C ASN A 58 -10.02 9.12 4.76
N ALA A 59 -11.28 8.93 5.12
CA ALA A 59 -12.38 9.00 4.18
C ALA A 59 -12.79 10.44 3.88
N VAL A 60 -13.41 10.66 2.71
CA VAL A 60 -14.12 11.89 2.37
C VAL A 60 -15.25 12.09 3.36
N GLY A 61 -15.37 13.31 3.90
CA GLY A 61 -16.33 13.62 4.97
C GLY A 61 -15.84 13.28 6.38
N GLY A 62 -14.64 12.71 6.52
CA GLY A 62 -14.00 12.40 7.80
C GLY A 62 -14.11 10.93 8.20
N GLY A 63 -13.36 10.55 9.23
CA GLY A 63 -13.22 9.17 9.68
C GLY A 63 -12.01 8.45 9.06
N PRO A 64 -11.64 7.29 9.61
CA PRO A 64 -10.45 6.55 9.19
C PRO A 64 -10.63 5.94 7.80
N GLY A 65 -9.60 6.01 6.98
CA GLY A 65 -9.47 5.19 5.78
C GLY A 65 -8.85 3.83 6.08
N VAL A 66 -8.76 2.96 5.08
CA VAL A 66 -8.19 1.60 5.22
C VAL A 66 -6.76 1.60 5.77
N PHE A 67 -5.98 2.64 5.49
CA PHE A 67 -4.59 2.81 5.94
C PHE A 67 -4.42 3.92 6.99
N ALA A 68 -5.49 4.30 7.70
CA ALA A 68 -5.43 5.31 8.77
C ALA A 68 -4.31 5.06 9.79
N ASP A 69 -4.11 3.79 10.14
CA ASP A 69 -3.19 3.34 11.18
C ASP A 69 -1.87 2.77 10.62
N LEU A 70 -1.57 2.99 9.33
CA LEU A 70 -0.41 2.36 8.67
C LEU A 70 0.93 2.66 9.37
N ARG A 71 1.05 3.82 10.03
CA ARG A 71 2.21 4.22 10.84
C ARG A 71 2.47 3.33 12.05
N ARG A 72 1.49 2.53 12.48
CA ARG A 72 1.63 1.60 13.60
C ARG A 72 2.35 0.30 13.21
N LEU A 73 2.52 0.02 11.91
CA LEU A 73 3.32 -1.11 11.47
C LEU A 73 4.81 -0.89 11.79
N GLN A 74 5.44 -1.95 12.28
CA GLN A 74 6.84 -1.98 12.68
C GLN A 74 7.58 -3.09 11.93
N ALA A 75 8.91 -3.00 11.92
CA ALA A 75 9.75 -4.07 11.38
C ALA A 75 9.42 -5.40 12.09
N GLY A 76 9.21 -6.46 11.31
CA GLY A 76 8.77 -7.76 11.82
C GLY A 76 7.27 -8.03 11.70
N ASP A 77 6.43 -7.01 11.51
CA ASP A 77 4.99 -7.22 11.33
C ASP A 77 4.68 -7.95 10.02
N ALA A 78 3.65 -8.79 10.05
CA ALA A 78 3.19 -9.54 8.90
C ALA A 78 2.22 -8.72 8.03
N VAL A 79 2.37 -8.88 6.71
CA VAL A 79 1.40 -8.41 5.72
C VAL A 79 1.04 -9.59 4.82
N GLU A 80 -0.24 -9.90 4.73
CA GLU A 80 -0.73 -11.05 3.99
C GLU A 80 -1.56 -10.60 2.79
N VAL A 81 -1.27 -11.16 1.61
CA VAL A 81 -2.02 -10.89 0.40
C VAL A 81 -2.53 -12.19 -0.19
N LEU A 82 -3.86 -12.37 -0.16
CA LEU A 82 -4.54 -13.46 -0.86
C LEU A 82 -4.65 -13.13 -2.35
N ARG A 83 -4.03 -13.97 -3.16
CA ARG A 83 -4.00 -13.83 -4.62
C ARG A 83 -5.24 -14.46 -5.25
N GLU A 84 -5.41 -14.21 -6.55
CA GLU A 84 -6.53 -14.78 -7.32
C GLU A 84 -6.37 -16.28 -7.56
N ASP A 85 -5.14 -16.79 -7.54
CA ASP A 85 -4.85 -18.22 -7.64
C ASP A 85 -5.14 -19.00 -6.34
N GLY A 86 -5.60 -18.32 -5.30
CA GLY A 86 -5.90 -18.91 -3.98
C GLY A 86 -4.69 -19.05 -3.05
N SER A 87 -3.48 -18.76 -3.52
CA SER A 87 -2.28 -18.72 -2.68
C SER A 87 -2.19 -17.42 -1.87
N THR A 88 -1.50 -17.49 -0.73
CA THR A 88 -1.24 -16.32 0.11
C THR A 88 0.25 -15.99 0.10
N ALA A 89 0.58 -14.75 -0.29
CA ALA A 89 1.91 -14.19 -0.13
C ALA A 89 2.01 -13.52 1.24
N VAL A 90 2.96 -13.98 2.07
CA VAL A 90 3.21 -13.41 3.39
C VAL A 90 4.51 -12.63 3.35
N PHE A 91 4.41 -11.34 3.62
CA PHE A 91 5.54 -10.42 3.70
C PHE A 91 5.82 -10.04 5.15
N THR A 92 7.07 -9.69 5.42
CA THR A 92 7.49 -9.11 6.69
C THR A 92 7.92 -7.68 6.46
N VAL A 93 7.33 -6.76 7.20
CA VAL A 93 7.70 -5.34 7.19
C VAL A 93 9.17 -5.21 7.58
N GLN A 94 9.92 -4.45 6.79
CA GLN A 94 11.34 -4.18 7.01
C GLN A 94 11.55 -2.78 7.59
N ARG A 95 10.87 -1.79 7.01
CA ARG A 95 10.96 -0.38 7.40
C ARG A 95 9.77 0.39 6.87
N ALA A 96 9.63 1.63 7.34
CA ALA A 96 8.70 2.59 6.78
C ALA A 96 9.34 3.97 6.72
N GLU A 97 9.01 4.74 5.69
CA GLU A 97 9.56 6.07 5.47
C GLU A 97 8.47 7.05 5.04
N GLN A 98 8.62 8.29 5.47
CA GLN A 98 7.79 9.41 5.07
C GLN A 98 8.55 10.24 4.04
N TYR A 99 7.92 10.50 2.90
CA TYR A 99 8.51 11.33 1.84
C TYR A 99 7.59 12.47 1.49
N ALA A 100 8.15 13.67 1.37
CA ALA A 100 7.44 14.80 0.79
C ALA A 100 7.03 14.48 -0.65
N LYS A 101 5.84 14.92 -1.07
CA LYS A 101 5.30 14.63 -2.41
C LYS A 101 6.12 15.26 -3.53
N ASP A 102 6.78 16.38 -3.28
CA ASP A 102 7.66 17.09 -4.21
C ASP A 102 9.06 16.47 -4.33
N GLU A 103 9.49 15.72 -3.32
CA GLU A 103 10.77 14.99 -3.28
C GLU A 103 10.59 13.47 -3.31
N PHE A 104 9.45 13.00 -3.80
CA PHE A 104 9.09 11.58 -3.74
C PHE A 104 10.08 10.70 -4.54
N PRO A 105 10.75 9.71 -3.92
CA PRO A 105 11.79 8.94 -4.58
C PRO A 105 11.21 7.82 -5.44
N THR A 106 10.63 8.20 -6.59
CA THR A 106 9.93 7.30 -7.52
C THR A 106 10.73 6.05 -7.85
N ALA A 107 12.04 6.18 -8.14
CA ALA A 107 12.89 5.04 -8.48
C ALA A 107 13.07 4.06 -7.30
N ALA A 108 13.15 4.56 -6.06
CA ALA A 108 13.29 3.69 -4.88
C ALA A 108 11.97 3.00 -4.51
N VAL A 109 10.84 3.64 -4.76
CA VAL A 109 9.51 3.12 -4.42
C VAL A 109 9.02 2.12 -5.48
N TYR A 110 9.11 2.50 -6.76
CA TYR A 110 8.52 1.76 -7.88
C TYR A 110 9.55 0.98 -8.72
N GLY A 111 10.85 1.24 -8.54
CA GLY A 111 11.89 0.57 -9.32
C GLY A 111 11.96 -0.93 -9.04
N ASN A 112 12.40 -1.69 -10.04
CA ASN A 112 12.55 -3.14 -9.93
C ASN A 112 13.53 -3.52 -8.82
N THR A 113 13.25 -4.64 -8.17
CA THR A 113 14.08 -5.24 -7.11
C THR A 113 14.42 -6.67 -7.48
N ASP A 114 15.53 -7.19 -6.96
CA ASP A 114 16.01 -8.54 -7.28
C ASP A 114 15.12 -9.64 -6.68
N GLY A 115 14.36 -9.32 -5.64
CA GLY A 115 13.44 -10.23 -4.96
C GLY A 115 12.00 -9.69 -4.88
N PRO A 116 11.06 -10.53 -4.39
CA PRO A 116 9.68 -10.13 -4.20
C PRO A 116 9.51 -9.17 -3.02
N GLU A 117 8.97 -8.00 -3.30
CA GLU A 117 8.76 -6.94 -2.32
C GLU A 117 7.33 -6.41 -2.36
N LEU A 118 6.95 -5.68 -1.31
CA LEU A 118 5.67 -5.01 -1.19
C LEU A 118 5.87 -3.56 -0.75
N ARG A 119 5.05 -2.67 -1.29
CA ARG A 119 4.90 -1.27 -0.87
C ARG A 119 3.45 -1.04 -0.44
N LEU A 120 3.24 -0.57 0.78
CA LEU A 120 1.95 -0.02 1.21
C LEU A 120 2.09 1.50 1.27
N ILE A 121 1.25 2.22 0.54
CA ILE A 121 1.36 3.68 0.40
C ILE A 121 0.07 4.34 0.87
N THR A 122 0.20 5.36 1.72
CA THR A 122 -0.90 6.25 2.11
C THR A 122 -0.47 7.72 2.17
N CYS A 123 -1.45 8.63 2.18
CA CYS A 123 -1.22 10.05 2.39
C CYS A 123 -0.82 10.35 3.83
N ASP A 124 0.03 11.36 4.03
CA ASP A 124 0.58 11.72 5.34
C ASP A 124 0.96 13.21 5.40
N GLY A 125 1.42 13.68 6.56
CA GLY A 125 1.89 15.06 6.72
C GLY A 125 0.78 16.09 6.50
N PHE A 126 -0.34 15.95 7.21
CA PHE A 126 -1.47 16.87 7.08
C PHE A 126 -1.09 18.29 7.54
N ASP A 127 -1.10 19.23 6.60
CA ASP A 127 -0.93 20.65 6.84
C ASP A 127 -2.30 21.28 7.14
N ARG A 128 -2.49 21.73 8.38
CA ARG A 128 -3.76 22.35 8.82
C ARG A 128 -4.05 23.69 8.14
N ASN A 129 -3.04 24.38 7.62
CA ASN A 129 -3.21 25.68 6.98
C ASN A 129 -3.74 25.53 5.55
N SER A 130 -3.18 24.58 4.78
CA SER A 130 -3.66 24.31 3.42
C SER A 130 -4.80 23.29 3.37
N GLY A 131 -4.96 22.46 4.41
CA GLY A 131 -5.89 21.34 4.41
C GLY A 131 -5.42 20.15 3.56
N GLU A 132 -4.13 20.08 3.23
CA GLU A 132 -3.57 19.09 2.32
C GLU A 132 -2.60 18.14 3.04
N PHE A 133 -2.54 16.90 2.55
CA PHE A 133 -1.46 15.98 2.89
C PHE A 133 -0.25 16.27 2.02
N ARG A 134 0.84 16.73 2.63
CA ARG A 134 2.08 17.10 1.93
C ARG A 134 2.98 15.91 1.64
N ASP A 135 2.79 14.81 2.36
CA ASP A 135 3.69 13.67 2.34
C ASP A 135 2.96 12.39 1.94
N ASN A 136 3.76 11.37 1.64
CA ASN A 136 3.33 9.98 1.55
C ASN A 136 4.08 9.16 2.60
N TYR A 137 3.38 8.25 3.26
CA TYR A 137 3.99 7.24 4.11
C TYR A 137 4.07 5.92 3.35
N VAL A 138 5.26 5.35 3.26
CA VAL A 138 5.55 4.12 2.51
C VAL A 138 6.09 3.06 3.45
N VAL A 139 5.37 1.96 3.60
CA VAL A 139 5.86 0.75 4.28
C VAL A 139 6.50 -0.17 3.25
N TYR A 140 7.70 -0.65 3.58
CA TYR A 140 8.48 -1.57 2.77
C TYR A 140 8.47 -2.94 3.44
N ALA A 141 8.11 -3.98 2.69
CA ALA A 141 8.12 -5.35 3.17
C ALA A 141 8.72 -6.30 2.13
N THR A 142 9.33 -7.38 2.59
CA THR A 142 9.92 -8.43 1.74
C THR A 142 9.20 -9.74 1.97
N LEU A 143 9.10 -10.58 0.93
CA LEU A 143 8.43 -11.87 1.05
C LEU A 143 9.15 -12.76 2.08
N ALA A 144 8.41 -13.28 3.04
CA ALA A 144 8.91 -14.24 4.04
C ALA A 144 8.63 -15.68 3.58
N THR A 145 7.38 -15.94 3.18
CA THR A 145 6.91 -17.23 2.71
C THR A 145 5.78 -17.03 1.69
N SER A 146 5.73 -17.86 0.66
CA SER A 146 4.53 -18.05 -0.16
C SER A 146 4.08 -19.50 -0.04
N SER A 147 2.86 -19.74 0.45
CA SER A 147 2.26 -21.08 0.43
C SER A 147 1.25 -21.16 -0.71
N ALA A 148 1.44 -22.12 -1.62
CA ALA A 148 0.37 -22.54 -2.53
C ALA A 148 -0.71 -23.24 -1.69
N GLY A 149 -1.98 -22.88 -1.91
CA GLY A 149 -3.13 -23.60 -1.36
C GLY A 149 -3.31 -24.96 -2.01
#